data_AF-A0A2M8NHU8-F1
#
_entry.id   AF-A0A2M8NHU8-F1
#
_cell.length_a   1.000
_cell.length_b   1.000
_cell.length_c   1.000
_cell.angle_alpha   90.00
_cell.angle_beta   90.00
_cell.angle_gamma   90.00
#
_symmetry.space_group_name_H-M   'P 1'
#
loop_
_entity.id
_entity.type
_entity.pdbx_description
1 polymer ?
#
loop_
_entity_poly.entity_id
_entity_poly.type
_entity_poly.pdbx_seq_one_letter_code
_entity_poly.pdbx_strand_id
1 'polypeptide(L)'
;MARVPLVVEALRSGDLPLLTRLLDDRLPQPKLSRGFDRAVQAAKDCGAAVTQTGSAVLAFSDQDHRALADAIQAAFNAVGVIARWWSLTVDTQGVAVSVVSSA
;
A
#
# COMPACT_ATOMS: atom_id res chain seq x y z
N MET A 1 -17.98 0.17 9.22
CA MET A 1 -18.29 1.61 9.10
C MET A 1 -17.78 2.45 10.28
N ALA A 2 -17.64 1.93 11.52
CA ALA A 2 -17.24 2.73 12.68
C ALA A 2 -15.80 3.32 12.69
N ARG A 3 -14.89 2.88 11.80
CA ARG A 3 -13.48 3.30 11.79
C ARG A 3 -13.15 4.41 10.79
N VAL A 4 -14.05 4.74 9.87
CA VAL A 4 -13.79 5.72 8.79
C VAL A 4 -13.34 7.09 9.35
N PRO A 5 -13.99 7.67 10.39
CA PRO A 5 -13.53 8.94 10.95
C PRO A 5 -12.10 8.88 11.50
N LEU A 6 -11.70 7.76 12.11
CA LEU A 6 -10.34 7.57 12.64
C LEU A 6 -9.31 7.41 11.53
N VAL A 7 -9.66 6.73 10.43
CA VAL A 7 -8.78 6.62 9.26
C VAL A 7 -8.55 8.00 8.63
N VAL A 8 -9.61 8.79 8.50
CA VAL A 8 -9.51 10.18 8.02
C VAL A 8 -8.60 11.01 8.92
N GLU A 9 -8.76 10.90 10.25
CA GLU A 9 -7.91 11.64 11.18
C GLU A 9 -6.44 11.20 11.13
N ALA A 10 -6.17 9.90 11.03
CA ALA A 10 -4.80 9.38 10.90
C ALA A 10 -4.13 9.89 9.62
N LEU A 11 -4.85 9.90 8.49
CA LEU A 11 -4.34 10.43 7.22
C LEU A 11 -4.14 11.95 7.28
N ARG A 12 -5.08 12.70 7.88
CA ARG A 12 -5.01 14.16 8.02
C ARG A 12 -3.82 14.61 8.89
N SER A 13 -3.54 13.86 9.95
CA SER A 13 -2.47 14.16 10.91
C SER A 13 -1.11 13.53 10.56
N GLY A 14 -1.08 12.60 9.60
CA GLY A 14 0.12 11.82 9.28
C GLY A 14 0.48 10.78 10.34
N ASP A 15 -0.46 10.38 11.20
CA ASP A 15 -0.24 9.39 12.26
C ASP A 15 -0.19 7.96 11.67
N LEU A 16 0.97 7.58 11.14
CA LEU A 16 1.22 6.25 10.58
C LEU A 16 1.05 5.13 11.62
N PRO A 17 1.48 5.26 12.90
CA PRO A 17 1.19 4.25 13.92
C PRO A 17 -0.31 4.00 14.12
N LEU A 18 -1.13 5.05 14.15
CA LEU A 18 -2.58 4.92 14.22
C LEU A 18 -3.13 4.29 12.95
N LEU A 19 -2.68 4.74 11.78
CA LEU A 19 -3.10 4.18 10.50
C LEU A 19 -2.82 2.68 10.41
N THR A 20 -1.63 2.23 10.83
CA THR A 20 -1.27 0.80 10.89
C THR A 20 -2.25 -0.01 11.73
N ARG A 21 -2.64 0.49 12.91
CA ARG A 21 -3.60 -0.18 13.79
C ARG A 21 -5.01 -0.22 13.19
N LEU A 22 -5.37 0.80 12.42
CA LEU A 22 -6.68 0.91 11.78
C LEU A 22 -6.79 0.02 10.53
N LEU A 23 -5.70 -0.09 9.75
CA LEU A 23 -5.61 -0.90 8.53
C LEU A 23 -5.40 -2.41 8.80
N ASP A 24 -5.03 -2.80 10.01
CA ASP A 24 -4.98 -4.20 10.46
C ASP A 24 -6.43 -4.72 10.66
N ASP A 25 -7.18 -4.81 9.57
CA ASP A 25 -8.57 -5.26 9.56
C ASP A 25 -8.62 -6.79 9.56
N ARG A 26 -9.16 -7.34 10.64
CA ARG A 26 -9.27 -8.78 10.89
C ARG A 26 -10.49 -9.41 10.22
N LEU A 27 -11.04 -8.75 9.21
CA LEU A 27 -12.09 -9.38 8.40
C LEU A 27 -11.52 -10.64 7.73
N PRO A 28 -12.30 -11.73 7.65
CA PRO A 28 -11.90 -12.91 6.89
C PRO A 28 -11.65 -12.52 5.43
N GLN A 29 -10.38 -12.35 5.06
CA GLN A 29 -10.02 -12.08 3.68
C GLN A 29 -10.02 -13.40 2.90
N PRO A 30 -10.42 -13.39 1.61
CA PRO A 30 -10.24 -14.55 0.75
C PRO A 30 -8.77 -14.99 0.78
N LYS A 31 -8.54 -16.30 0.61
CA LYS A 31 -7.20 -16.89 0.70
C LYS A 31 -6.20 -16.05 -0.08
N LEU A 32 -5.18 -15.58 0.63
CA LEU A 32 -4.15 -14.73 0.08
C LEU A 32 -3.44 -15.46 -1.06
N SER A 33 -3.27 -14.74 -2.17
CA SER A 33 -2.35 -15.15 -3.21
C SER A 33 -0.95 -15.33 -2.59
N ARG A 34 -0.15 -16.24 -3.13
CA ARG A 34 1.20 -16.53 -2.64
C ARG A 34 2.02 -15.24 -2.42
N GLY A 35 2.61 -15.08 -1.23
CA GLY A 35 3.60 -14.02 -0.94
C GLY A 35 3.08 -12.79 -0.20
N PHE A 36 1.77 -12.58 -0.12
CA PHE A 36 1.19 -11.40 0.54
C PHE A 36 1.55 -11.30 2.02
N ASP A 37 1.51 -12.40 2.77
CA ASP A 37 1.88 -12.39 4.20
C ASP A 37 3.31 -11.87 4.41
N ARG A 38 4.26 -12.30 3.57
CA ARG A 38 5.66 -11.88 3.64
C ARG A 38 5.82 -10.42 3.23
N ALA A 39 5.11 -9.98 2.19
CA ALA A 39 5.14 -8.59 1.73
C ALA A 39 4.57 -7.63 2.79
N VAL A 40 3.44 -7.99 3.41
CA VAL A 40 2.85 -7.24 4.52
C VAL A 40 3.79 -7.19 5.71
N GLN A 41 4.41 -8.31 6.07
CA GLN A 41 5.37 -8.35 7.17
C GLN A 41 6.61 -7.48 6.88
N ALA A 42 7.19 -7.56 5.68
CA ALA A 42 8.33 -6.73 5.29
C ALA A 42 8.01 -5.23 5.37
N ALA A 43 6.80 -4.82 4.98
CA ALA A 43 6.35 -3.45 5.12
C ALA A 43 6.24 -3.04 6.61
N LYS A 44 5.64 -3.90 7.46
CA LYS A 44 5.52 -3.68 8.90
C LYS A 44 6.89 -3.57 9.58
N ASP A 45 7.87 -4.38 9.17
CA ASP A 45 9.24 -4.34 9.69
C ASP A 45 9.97 -3.02 9.35
N CYS A 46 9.59 -2.37 8.25
CA CYS A 46 10.02 -1.02 7.90
C CYS A 46 9.21 0.09 8.60
N GLY A 47 8.28 -0.25 9.48
CA GLY A 47 7.42 0.72 10.17
C GLY A 47 6.29 1.30 9.32
N ALA A 48 6.07 0.75 8.12
CA ALA A 48 5.05 1.25 7.21
C ALA A 48 3.64 0.79 7.62
N ALA A 49 2.65 1.67 7.42
CA ALA A 49 1.25 1.24 7.42
C ALA A 49 0.96 0.56 6.09
N VAL A 50 0.35 -0.62 6.10
CA VAL A 50 0.18 -1.43 4.89
C VAL A 50 -1.21 -2.05 4.83
N THR A 51 -1.79 -2.09 3.63
CA THR A 51 -3.03 -2.79 3.33
C THR A 51 -2.95 -3.48 1.98
N GLN A 52 -3.77 -4.51 1.77
CA GLN A 52 -3.91 -5.18 0.50
C GLN A 52 -4.98 -4.51 -0.37
N THR A 53 -4.72 -4.46 -1.68
CA THR A 53 -5.69 -4.01 -2.69
C THR A 53 -5.60 -4.91 -3.93
N GLY A 54 -6.59 -5.77 -4.12
CA GLY A 54 -6.61 -6.74 -5.22
C GLY A 54 -5.34 -7.60 -5.25
N SER A 55 -4.52 -7.43 -6.29
CA SER A 55 -3.23 -8.11 -6.52
C SER A 55 -2.00 -7.28 -6.15
N ALA A 56 -2.16 -6.21 -5.38
CA ALA A 56 -1.09 -5.35 -4.90
C ALA A 56 -1.18 -5.08 -3.40
N VAL A 57 -0.08 -4.57 -2.84
CA VAL A 57 -0.04 -3.98 -1.49
C VAL A 57 0.11 -2.47 -1.63
N LEU A 58 -0.60 -1.72 -0.80
CA LEU A 58 -0.44 -0.28 -0.63
C LEU A 58 0.25 -0.05 0.71
N ALA A 59 1.42 0.57 0.68
CA ALA A 59 2.21 0.87 1.87
C ALA A 59 2.42 2.39 1.99
N PHE A 60 2.26 2.91 3.20
CA PHE A 60 2.45 4.31 3.57
C PHE A 60 3.68 4.42 4.47
N SER A 61 4.59 5.31 4.11
CA SER A 61 5.77 5.68 4.89
C SER A 61 6.01 7.17 4.73
N ASP A 62 6.56 7.80 5.75
CA ASP A 62 6.99 9.19 5.73
C ASP A 62 8.42 9.35 5.21
N GLN A 63 9.23 8.27 5.25
CA GLN A 63 10.63 8.25 4.82
C GLN A 63 10.96 7.01 3.97
N ASP A 64 12.11 7.04 3.30
CA ASP A 64 12.79 5.88 2.68
C ASP A 64 11.91 4.98 1.80
N HIS A 65 11.02 5.57 0.99
CA HIS A 65 10.06 4.83 0.14
C HIS A 65 10.72 3.77 -0.75
N ARG A 66 11.95 4.01 -1.22
CA ARG A 66 12.71 3.06 -2.03
C ARG A 66 13.12 1.83 -1.22
N ALA A 67 13.65 2.00 -0.01
CA ALA A 67 14.07 0.88 0.82
C ALA A 67 12.87 0.01 1.22
N LEU A 68 11.74 0.66 1.57
CA LEU A 68 10.46 -0.02 1.80
C LEU A 68 10.02 -0.82 0.56
N ALA A 69 10.04 -0.19 -0.61
CA ALA A 69 9.61 -0.83 -1.85
C ALA A 69 10.50 -2.02 -2.24
N ASP A 70 11.82 -1.88 -2.09
CA ASP A 70 12.79 -2.94 -2.34
C ASP A 70 12.60 -4.12 -1.36
N ALA A 71 12.31 -3.85 -0.08
CA ALA A 71 12.01 -4.88 0.92
C ALA A 71 10.73 -5.67 0.59
N ILE A 72 9.66 -4.97 0.20
CA ILE A 72 8.40 -5.59 -0.23
C ILE A 72 8.61 -6.41 -1.50
N GLN A 73 9.34 -5.87 -2.49
CA GLN A 73 9.62 -6.56 -3.74
C GLN A 73 10.46 -7.83 -3.50
N ALA A 74 11.47 -7.77 -2.63
CA ALA A 74 12.26 -8.92 -2.23
C ALA A 74 11.40 -10.02 -1.58
N ALA A 75 10.42 -9.65 -0.76
CA ALA A 75 9.50 -10.60 -0.12
C ALA A 75 8.64 -11.37 -1.14
N PHE A 76 8.16 -10.70 -2.19
CA PHE A 76 7.47 -11.36 -3.31
C PHE A 76 8.41 -12.23 -4.14
N ASN A 77 9.60 -11.73 -4.47
CA ASN A 77 10.59 -12.46 -5.28
C ASN A 77 11.03 -13.75 -4.57
N ALA A 78 11.15 -13.74 -3.24
CA ALA A 78 11.53 -14.90 -2.43
C ALA A 78 10.52 -16.07 -2.50
N VAL A 79 9.31 -15.84 -3.02
CA VAL A 79 8.31 -16.90 -3.28
C VAL A 79 8.07 -17.12 -4.77
N GLY A 80 8.91 -16.56 -5.64
CA GLY A 80 8.83 -16.68 -7.10
C GLY A 80 7.79 -15.76 -7.75
N VAL A 81 7.33 -14.71 -7.05
CA VAL A 81 6.39 -13.73 -7.59
C VAL A 81 7.17 -12.50 -8.04
N ILE A 82 7.17 -12.22 -9.35
CA ILE A 82 7.77 -11.01 -9.91
C ILE A 82 6.89 -9.82 -9.57
N ALA A 83 7.39 -8.92 -8.73
CA ALA A 83 6.69 -7.70 -8.33
C ALA A 83 7.31 -6.44 -8.96
N ARG A 84 6.49 -5.41 -9.14
CA ARG A 84 6.88 -4.05 -9.53
C ARG A 84 6.33 -3.08 -8.50
N TRP A 85 6.98 -1.93 -8.33
CA TRP A 85 6.54 -0.91 -7.42
C TRP A 85 6.53 0.46 -8.09
N TRP A 86 5.70 1.35 -7.55
CA TRP A 86 5.60 2.75 -7.94
C TRP A 86 5.50 3.59 -6.67
N SER A 87 6.19 4.72 -6.65
CA SER A 87 5.90 5.77 -5.67
C SER A 87 4.74 6.59 -6.21
N LEU A 88 3.63 6.61 -5.47
CA LEU A 88 2.41 7.28 -5.89
C LEU A 88 2.26 8.63 -5.18
N THR A 89 1.71 9.60 -5.91
CA THR A 89 1.16 10.82 -5.34
C THR A 89 -0.36 10.78 -5.44
N VAL A 90 -1.05 11.57 -4.62
CA VAL A 90 -2.51 11.68 -4.72
C VAL A 90 -2.85 12.44 -6.00
N ASP A 91 -3.58 11.79 -6.90
CA ASP A 91 -4.17 12.47 -8.05
C ASP A 91 -5.35 13.34 -7.61
N THR A 92 -5.19 14.65 -7.71
CA THR A 92 -6.24 15.64 -7.41
C THR A 92 -6.94 16.17 -8.67
N GLN A 93 -6.49 15.78 -9.87
CA GLN A 93 -7.10 16.16 -11.14
C GLN A 93 -8.23 15.20 -11.51
N GLY A 94 -8.03 13.90 -11.24
CA GLY A 94 -8.96 12.85 -11.63
C GLY A 94 -8.95 12.62 -13.15
N VAL A 95 -10.12 12.36 -13.73
CA VAL A 95 -10.21 12.00 -15.15
C VAL A 95 -9.94 13.22 -16.05
N ALA A 96 -8.90 13.13 -16.86
CA ALA A 96 -8.59 14.09 -17.93
C ALA A 96 -8.70 13.41 -19.31
N VAL A 97 -9.30 14.11 -20.28
CA VAL A 97 -9.44 13.63 -21.67
C VAL A 97 -8.48 14.41 -22.56
N SER A 98 -7.52 13.71 -23.18
CA SER A 98 -6.58 14.28 -24.15
C SER A 98 -6.90 13.78 -25.55
N VAL A 99 -7.12 14.70 -26.50
CA VAL A 99 -7.31 14.37 -27.92
C VAL A 99 -5.96 14.40 -28.62
N VAL A 100 -5.52 13.25 -29.14
CA VAL A 100 -4.31 13.16 -29.97
C VAL A 100 -4.75 13.11 -31.43
N SER A 101 -4.47 14.16 -32.19
CA SER A 101 -4.64 14.16 -33.65
C SER A 101 -3.36 13.64 -34.30
N SER A 102 -3.44 12.50 -34.99
CA SER A 102 -2.38 12.10 -35.92
C SER A 102 -2.52 12.90 -37.21
N ALA A 103 -1.43 13.54 -37.66
CA ALA A 103 -1.34 14.18 -38.97
C ALA A 103 -1.05 13.15 -40.07
#